data_AF-A0A0R2KJX9-F1
#
_entry.id   AF-A0A0R2KJX9-F1
#
_cell.length_a   1.000
_cell.length_b   1.000
_cell.length_c   1.000
_cell.angle_alpha   90.00
_cell.angle_beta   90.00
_cell.angle_gamma   90.00
#
_symmetry.space_group_name_H-M   'P 1'
#
loop_
_entity.id
_entity.type
_entity.pdbx_description
1 polymer ?
#
loop_
_entity_poly.entity_id
_entity_poly.type
_entity_poly.pdbx_seq_one_letter_code
_entity_poly.pdbx_strand_id
1 'polypeptide(L)'
;MMTRKSIAQAANELVLQFSQVGPLDNPAMESLVTRTQEKLAARQIAPQNIIKKFVKISYALILQEKIKINDETFQVLKEMEKLARERSFLPFRRYDPWN
;
A
#
# COMPACT_ATOMS: atom_id res chain seq x y z
N MET A 1 15.77 4.81 8.13
CA MET A 1 14.56 5.05 8.94
C MET A 1 13.89 6.29 8.41
N MET A 2 12.62 6.18 8.02
CA MET A 2 11.85 7.28 7.45
C MET A 2 11.01 8.02 8.51
N THR A 3 10.71 9.28 8.23
CA THR A 3 9.73 10.06 9.01
C THR A 3 8.31 9.56 8.71
N ARG A 4 7.35 9.83 9.61
CA ARG A 4 5.95 9.42 9.40
C ARG A 4 5.33 10.05 8.16
N LYS A 5 5.64 11.33 7.91
CA LYS A 5 5.18 12.07 6.73
C LYS A 5 5.73 11.49 5.43
N SER A 6 7.02 11.16 5.40
CA SER A 6 7.62 10.54 4.22
C SER A 6 7.07 9.13 3.96
N ILE A 7 6.72 8.37 5.00
CA ILE A 7 6.06 7.06 4.85
C ILE A 7 4.64 7.22 4.28
N ALA A 8 3.89 8.23 4.72
CA ALA A 8 2.55 8.49 4.19
C ALA A 8 2.60 8.95 2.71
N GLN A 9 3.57 9.80 2.35
CA GLN A 9 3.79 10.21 0.96
C GLN A 9 4.17 9.02 0.09
N ALA A 10 5.16 8.23 0.50
CA ALA A 10 5.56 7.04 -0.23
C ALA A 10 4.42 6.00 -0.37
N ALA A 11 3.57 5.85 0.66
CA ALA A 11 2.38 5.00 0.56
C ALA A 11 1.40 5.49 -0.52
N ASN A 12 1.15 6.80 -0.59
CA ASN A 12 0.27 7.38 -1.60
C ASN A 12 0.86 7.25 -3.01
N GLU A 13 2.16 7.52 -3.17
CA GLU A 13 2.88 7.40 -4.44
C GLU A 13 2.87 5.97 -4.96
N LEU A 14 3.16 4.99 -4.10
CA LEU A 14 3.15 3.58 -4.48
C LEU A 14 1.74 3.10 -4.88
N VAL A 15 0.70 3.51 -4.15
CA VAL A 15 -0.68 3.16 -4.52
C VAL A 15 -1.10 3.80 -5.84
N LEU A 16 -0.66 5.04 -6.10
CA LEU A 16 -0.88 5.70 -7.38
C LEU A 16 -0.14 4.98 -8.52
N GLN A 17 1.13 4.63 -8.33
CA GLN A 17 1.89 3.85 -9.30
C GLN A 17 1.23 2.51 -9.58
N PHE A 18 0.79 1.78 -8.55
CA PHE A 18 0.07 0.53 -8.71
C PHE A 18 -1.22 0.72 -9.51
N SER A 19 -1.95 1.83 -9.34
CA SER A 19 -3.14 2.12 -10.15
C SER A 19 -2.84 2.39 -11.63
N GLN A 20 -1.59 2.70 -11.98
CA GLN A 20 -1.18 2.95 -13.37
C GLN A 20 -0.70 1.68 -14.06
N VAL A 21 0.05 0.83 -13.35
CA VAL A 21 0.68 -0.36 -13.94
C VAL A 21 -0.04 -1.67 -13.62
N GLY A 22 -0.88 -1.68 -12.60
CA GLY A 22 -1.53 -2.88 -12.06
C GLY A 22 -2.65 -3.43 -12.94
N PRO A 23 -3.03 -4.70 -12.76
CA PRO A 23 -4.10 -5.35 -13.52
C PRO A 23 -5.49 -4.88 -13.03
N LEU A 24 -5.86 -3.64 -13.39
CA LEU A 24 -7.14 -3.03 -13.03
C LEU A 24 -8.33 -3.57 -13.84
N ASP A 25 -8.09 -4.39 -14.87
CA ASP A 25 -9.15 -5.12 -15.58
C ASP A 25 -9.94 -6.04 -14.64
N ASN A 26 -9.37 -6.36 -13.47
CA ASN A 26 -10.03 -7.12 -12.44
C ASN A 26 -10.79 -6.20 -11.45
N PRO A 27 -12.13 -6.36 -11.31
CA PRO A 27 -12.93 -5.50 -10.44
C PRO A 27 -12.57 -5.65 -8.95
N ALA A 28 -12.09 -6.82 -8.52
CA ALA A 28 -11.63 -7.02 -7.16
C ALA A 28 -10.33 -6.22 -6.89
N MET A 29 -9.43 -6.15 -7.87
CA MET A 29 -8.19 -5.38 -7.76
C MET A 29 -8.46 -3.86 -7.81
N GLU A 30 -9.34 -3.41 -8.69
CA GLU A 30 -9.77 -2.01 -8.77
C GLU A 30 -10.41 -1.57 -7.44
N SER A 31 -11.38 -2.34 -6.93
CA SER A 31 -12.03 -2.02 -5.66
C SER A 31 -11.05 -2.01 -4.48
N LEU A 32 -10.01 -2.85 -4.51
CA LEU A 32 -8.95 -2.86 -3.52
C LEU A 32 -8.12 -1.57 -3.55
N VAL A 33 -7.78 -1.07 -4.73
CA VAL A 33 -7.05 0.20 -4.90
C VAL A 33 -7.87 1.36 -4.36
N THR A 34 -9.13 1.50 -4.77
CA THR A 34 -10.03 2.59 -4.34
C THR A 34 -10.20 2.59 -2.81
N ARG A 35 -10.51 1.44 -2.21
CA ARG A 35 -10.63 1.31 -0.75
C ARG A 35 -9.34 1.65 0.00
N THR A 36 -8.19 1.44 -0.64
CA THR A 36 -6.88 1.71 -0.04
C THR A 36 -6.57 3.20 -0.09
N GLN A 37 -6.88 3.88 -1.21
CA GLN A 37 -6.80 5.33 -1.33
C GLN A 37 -7.70 6.03 -0.30
N GLU A 38 -8.95 5.56 -0.13
CA GLU A 38 -9.87 6.09 0.88
C GLU A 38 -9.32 5.94 2.31
N LYS A 39 -8.73 4.79 2.64
CA LYS A 39 -8.15 4.55 3.96
C LYS A 39 -6.91 5.41 4.24
N LEU A 40 -6.09 5.63 3.22
CA LEU A 40 -4.95 6.54 3.31
C LEU A 40 -5.42 7.99 3.48
N ALA A 41 -6.48 8.39 2.76
CA ALA A 41 -7.09 9.71 2.88
C ALA A 41 -7.74 9.94 4.25
N ALA A 42 -8.34 8.92 4.84
CA ALA A 42 -8.95 8.99 6.17
C ALA A 42 -7.92 9.23 7.30
N ARG A 43 -6.64 8.87 7.09
CA ARG A 43 -5.53 9.10 8.04
C ARG A 43 -5.74 8.52 9.46
N GLN A 44 -6.67 7.58 9.61
CA GLN A 44 -6.98 6.95 10.91
C GLN A 44 -6.07 5.77 11.25
N ILE A 45 -5.50 5.12 10.22
CA ILE A 45 -4.67 3.93 10.36
C ILE A 45 -3.27 4.24 9.83
N ALA A 46 -2.25 3.73 10.52
CA ALA A 46 -0.86 3.84 10.07
C ALA A 46 -0.72 3.34 8.61
N PRO A 47 -0.11 4.11 7.69
CA PRO A 47 0.05 3.74 6.29
C PRO A 47 0.71 2.37 6.08
N GLN A 48 1.66 1.99 6.94
CA GLN A 48 2.31 0.67 6.85
C GLN A 48 1.31 -0.49 7.01
N ASN A 49 0.33 -0.35 7.92
CA ASN A 49 -0.68 -1.38 8.14
C ASN A 49 -1.67 -1.45 6.97
N ILE A 50 -2.00 -0.31 6.37
CA ILE A 50 -2.84 -0.23 5.17
C ILE A 50 -2.13 -0.94 4.01
N ILE A 51 -0.88 -0.58 3.74
CA ILE A 51 -0.08 -1.15 2.65
C ILE A 51 0.18 -2.64 2.87
N LYS A 52 0.47 -3.08 4.11
CA LYS A 52 0.60 -4.50 4.44
C LYS A 52 -0.65 -5.30 4.06
N LYS A 53 -1.83 -4.75 4.37
CA LYS A 53 -3.11 -5.39 4.06
C LYS A 53 -3.35 -5.41 2.55
N PHE A 54 -3.03 -4.32 1.86
CA PHE A 54 -3.11 -4.22 0.40
C PHE A 54 -2.24 -5.29 -0.29
N VAL A 55 -0.97 -5.40 0.08
CA VAL A 55 -0.02 -6.39 -0.48
C VAL A 55 -0.51 -7.82 -0.24
N LYS A 56 -1.03 -8.12 0.96
CA LYS A 56 -1.54 -9.47 1.27
C LYS A 56 -2.76 -9.82 0.41
N ILE A 57 -3.70 -8.89 0.24
CA ILE A 57 -4.92 -9.15 -0.54
C ILE A 57 -4.59 -9.23 -2.03
N SER A 58 -3.73 -8.36 -2.55
CA SER A 58 -3.30 -8.42 -3.96
C SER A 58 -2.64 -9.75 -4.30
N TYR A 59 -1.70 -10.25 -3.49
CA TYR A 59 -1.12 -11.58 -3.71
C TYR A 59 -2.16 -12.71 -3.65
N ALA A 60 -3.13 -12.62 -2.73
CA ALA A 60 -4.20 -13.60 -2.63
C ALA A 60 -5.07 -13.61 -3.89
N LEU A 61 -5.46 -12.43 -4.40
CA LEU A 61 -6.24 -12.29 -5.63
C LEU A 61 -5.46 -12.79 -6.85
N ILE A 62 -4.19 -12.43 -6.96
CA ILE A 62 -3.31 -12.90 -8.05
C ILE A 62 -3.25 -14.43 -8.09
N LEU A 63 -3.09 -15.06 -6.92
CA LEU A 63 -3.01 -16.52 -6.82
C LEU A 63 -4.36 -17.20 -7.10
N GLN A 64 -5.45 -16.69 -6.51
CA GLN A 64 -6.79 -17.29 -6.61
C GLN A 64 -7.37 -17.16 -8.02
N GLU A 65 -7.22 -15.98 -8.63
CA GLU A 65 -7.81 -15.67 -9.92
C GLU A 65 -6.83 -15.86 -11.08
N LYS A 66 -5.61 -16.35 -10.79
CA LYS A 66 -4.54 -16.62 -11.77
C LYS A 66 -4.22 -15.41 -12.65
N ILE A 67 -4.26 -14.22 -12.04
CA ILE A 67 -4.00 -12.95 -12.72
C ILE A 67 -2.54 -12.92 -13.15
N LYS A 68 -2.29 -12.64 -14.43
CA LYS A 68 -0.93 -12.39 -14.92
C LYS A 68 -0.55 -10.96 -14.57
N ILE A 69 0.57 -10.79 -13.89
CA ILE A 69 1.15 -9.49 -13.58
C ILE A 69 2.40 -9.27 -14.43
N ASN A 70 2.63 -8.03 -14.85
CA ASN A 70 3.88 -7.64 -15.49
C ASN A 70 4.99 -7.42 -14.43
N ASP A 71 6.24 -7.36 -14.89
CA ASP A 71 7.40 -7.17 -14.02
C ASP A 71 7.34 -5.82 -13.27
N GLU A 72 6.78 -4.78 -13.91
CA GLU A 72 6.60 -3.46 -13.32
C GLU A 72 5.65 -3.49 -12.12
N THR A 73 4.48 -4.13 -12.24
CA THR A 73 3.53 -4.32 -11.13
C THR A 73 4.18 -5.13 -10.01
N PHE A 74 4.94 -6.16 -10.35
CA PHE A 74 5.63 -6.97 -9.36
C PHE A 74 6.67 -6.16 -8.58
N GLN A 75 7.40 -5.28 -9.26
CA GLN A 75 8.36 -4.39 -8.64
C GLN A 75 7.67 -3.40 -7.68
N VAL A 76 6.54 -2.81 -8.08
CA VAL A 76 5.74 -1.92 -7.21
C VAL A 76 5.25 -2.67 -5.96
N LEU A 77 4.78 -3.92 -6.10
CA LEU A 77 4.37 -4.74 -4.95
C LEU A 77 5.53 -5.03 -3.98
N LYS A 78 6.74 -5.26 -4.50
CA LYS A 78 7.94 -5.42 -3.66
C LYS A 78 8.28 -4.14 -2.90
N GLU A 79 8.17 -2.99 -3.54
CA GLU A 79 8.43 -1.70 -2.89
C GLU A 79 7.38 -1.40 -1.81
N MET A 80 6.11 -1.71 -2.07
CA MET A 80 5.05 -1.67 -1.07
C MET A 80 5.32 -2.61 0.11
N GLU A 81 5.81 -3.82 -0.14
CA GLU A 81 6.17 -4.75 0.92
C GLU A 81 7.33 -4.22 1.78
N LYS A 82 8.34 -3.61 1.15
CA LYS A 82 9.45 -2.97 1.84
C LYS A 82 8.95 -1.84 2.73
N LEU A 83 8.08 -0.96 2.21
CA LEU A 83 7.46 0.12 2.97
C LEU A 83 6.62 -0.40 4.16
N ALA A 84 5.88 -1.49 3.96
CA ALA A 84 5.07 -2.11 5.01
C ALA A 84 5.90 -2.65 6.18
N ARG A 85 7.16 -3.03 5.92
CA ARG A 85 8.11 -3.51 6.93
C ARG A 85 8.96 -2.38 7.55
N GLU A 86 8.89 -1.18 6.99
CA GLU A 86 9.66 -0.04 7.45
C GLU A 86 9.17 0.42 8.83
N ARG A 87 10.06 0.32 9.83
CA ARG A 87 9.79 0.78 11.19
C ARG A 87 9.89 2.30 11.21
N SER A 88 8.80 2.98 11.57
CA SER A 88 8.84 4.41 11.89
C SER A 88 9.63 4.64 13.18
N PHE A 89 10.37 5.75 13.25
CA PHE A 89 11.05 6.15 14.48
C PHE A 89 10.00 6.39 15.58
N LEU A 90 10.04 5.61 16.66
CA LEU A 90 9.14 5.72 17.81
C LEU A 90 9.93 6.23 19.02
N PRO A 91 9.92 7.54 19.33
CA PRO A 91 10.25 8.00 20.66
C PRO A 91 8.94 8.02 21.46
N PHE A 92 8.53 6.90 22.04
CA PHE A 92 7.48 6.75 23.09
C PHE A 92 6.14 7.55 22.97
N ARG A 93 5.80 8.14 21.82
CA ARG A 93 4.61 8.99 21.66
C ARG A 93 3.50 8.23 20.96
N ARG A 94 2.31 8.18 21.59
CA ARG A 94 1.05 7.65 21.02
C ARG A 94 0.87 8.16 19.59
N TYR A 95 0.28 7.31 18.75
CA TYR A 95 -0.13 7.64 17.38
C TYR A 95 -0.85 8.99 17.38
N ASP A 96 -0.24 9.96 16.69
CA ASP A 96 -0.80 11.29 16.48
C ASP A 96 -1.06 11.39 14.97
N PRO A 97 -2.33 11.47 14.53
CA PRO A 97 -2.67 11.57 13.12
C PRO A 97 -2.18 12.87 12.45
N TRP A 98 -1.54 13.78 13.20
CA TRP A 98 -1.09 15.09 12.72
C TRP A 98 0.38 15.45 13.03
N ASN A 99 1.22 14.52 13.53
CA ASN A 99 2.68 14.72 13.72
C ASN A 99 3.55 13.67 13.01
#